data_AF-A0A965WG48-F1
#
_entry.id   AF-A0A965WG48-F1
#
_cell.length_a   1.000
_cell.length_b   1.000
_cell.length_c   1.000
_cell.angle_alpha   90.00
_cell.angle_beta   90.00
_cell.angle_gamma   90.00
#
_symmetry.space_group_name_H-M   'P 1'
#
loop_
_entity.id
_entity.type
_entity.pdbx_description
1 polymer ?
#
loop_
_entity_poly.entity_id
_entity_poly.type
_entity_poly.pdbx_seq_one_letter_code
_entity_poly.pdbx_strand_id
1 'polypeptide(L)'
;MFGGGQHAWASVAAAPTSCMWLPGKSLRELAGQRVDLALTLMDALIHKSQCYCDLLQLLATQSMRVRLARLLKMLATREDSADISLSHTQLASMIGSTRQWVSLTLARFEAGGLIVKQAH
;
A
#
# COMPACT_ATOMS: atom_id res chain seq x y z
N MET A 1 7.02 7.13 -16.36
CA MET A 1 6.21 8.36 -16.29
C MET A 1 7.02 9.65 -16.47
N PHE A 2 8.31 9.73 -16.08
CA PHE A 2 9.17 10.86 -16.52
C PHE A 2 10.49 10.47 -17.20
N GLY A 3 11.05 9.28 -16.91
CA GLY A 3 12.38 8.87 -17.44
C GLY A 3 12.41 7.70 -18.43
N GLY A 4 11.28 7.23 -18.97
CA GLY A 4 11.25 6.14 -19.96
C GLY A 4 11.68 4.74 -19.48
N GLY A 5 12.00 4.58 -18.19
CA GLY A 5 12.41 3.29 -17.62
C GLY A 5 11.29 2.25 -17.53
N GLN A 6 11.69 0.98 -17.36
CA GLN A 6 10.77 -0.14 -17.13
C GLN A 6 9.96 0.06 -15.84
N HIS A 7 8.75 -0.50 -15.80
CA HIS A 7 7.91 -0.47 -14.61
C HIS A 7 8.60 -1.25 -13.48
N ALA A 8 8.92 -0.57 -12.38
CA ALA A 8 9.52 -1.19 -11.20
C ALA A 8 8.58 -2.19 -10.48
N TRP A 9 7.30 -2.19 -10.84
CA TRP A 9 6.27 -3.00 -10.22
C TRP A 9 5.31 -3.57 -11.28
N ALA A 10 4.83 -4.78 -11.03
CA ALA A 10 3.66 -5.34 -11.70
C ALA A 10 2.39 -4.94 -10.95
N SER A 11 1.28 -4.80 -11.67
CA SER A 11 -0.04 -4.54 -11.09
C SER A 11 -0.98 -5.66 -11.50
N VAL A 12 -1.80 -6.12 -10.56
CA VAL A 12 -2.81 -7.16 -10.77
C VAL A 12 -4.14 -6.61 -10.26
N ALA A 13 -5.21 -6.80 -11.04
CA ALA A 13 -6.56 -6.44 -10.61
C ALA A 13 -7.04 -7.40 -9.51
N ALA A 14 -7.36 -6.87 -8.34
CA ALA A 14 -7.84 -7.66 -7.20
C ALA A 14 -9.36 -7.96 -7.28
N ALA A 15 -10.09 -7.20 -8.11
CA ALA A 15 -11.54 -7.30 -8.33
C ALA A 15 -11.87 -6.84 -9.76
N PRO A 16 -13.11 -7.02 -10.26
CA PRO A 16 -13.53 -6.45 -11.53
C PRO A 16 -13.25 -4.94 -11.58
N THR A 17 -12.33 -4.53 -12.46
CA THR A 17 -11.80 -3.15 -12.49
C THR A 17 -11.88 -2.60 -13.91
N SER A 18 -12.34 -1.36 -14.06
CA SER A 18 -12.21 -0.59 -15.30
C SER A 18 -11.05 0.39 -15.19
N CYS A 19 -10.17 0.41 -16.20
CA CYS A 19 -8.97 1.25 -16.21
C CYS A 19 -8.95 2.13 -17.46
N MET A 20 -8.51 3.38 -17.30
CA MET A 20 -8.19 4.26 -18.42
C MET A 20 -6.67 4.30 -18.64
N TRP A 21 -6.24 4.09 -19.87
CA TRP A 21 -4.85 4.22 -20.25
C TRP A 21 -4.54 5.65 -20.74
N LEU A 22 -3.60 6.32 -20.07
CA LEU A 22 -3.12 7.64 -20.47
C LEU A 22 -1.63 7.55 -20.87
N PRO A 23 -1.30 7.71 -22.17
CA PRO A 23 0.08 7.67 -22.62
C PRO A 23 0.93 8.77 -21.98
N GLY A 24 2.19 8.45 -21.65
CA GLY A 24 3.09 9.41 -21.01
C GLY A 24 3.36 10.68 -21.84
N LYS A 25 3.35 10.57 -23.18
CA LYS A 25 3.48 11.72 -24.08
C LYS A 25 2.28 12.65 -23.95
N SER A 26 1.07 12.11 -24.02
CA SER A 26 -0.18 12.89 -23.87
C SER A 26 -0.28 13.55 -22.49
N LEU A 27 0.11 12.84 -21.41
CA LEU A 27 0.15 13.43 -20.07
C LEU A 27 1.14 14.60 -19.98
N ARG A 28 2.31 14.48 -20.63
CA ARG A 28 3.32 15.55 -20.65
C ARG A 28 2.83 16.78 -21.42
N GLU A 29 2.17 16.56 -22.56
CA GLU A 29 1.54 17.64 -23.34
C GLU A 29 0.47 18.36 -22.51
N LEU A 30 -0.41 17.60 -21.84
CA LEU A 30 -1.44 18.15 -20.95
C LEU A 30 -0.83 18.95 -19.79
N ALA A 31 0.20 18.42 -19.13
CA ALA A 31 0.88 19.13 -18.03
C ALA A 31 1.57 20.43 -18.50
N GLY A 32 2.03 20.49 -19.75
CA GLY A 32 2.57 21.72 -20.35
C GLY A 32 1.51 22.77 -20.65
N GLN A 33 0.26 22.36 -20.89
CA GLN A 33 -0.87 23.25 -21.15
C GLN A 33 -1.58 23.70 -19.87
N ARG A 34 -1.42 22.95 -18.77
CA ARG A 34 -2.18 23.10 -17.52
C ARG A 34 -1.24 23.03 -16.31
N VAL A 35 -0.87 24.19 -15.78
CA VAL A 35 0.03 24.29 -14.61
C VAL A 35 -0.59 23.66 -13.36
N ASP A 36 -1.90 23.75 -13.19
CA ASP A 36 -2.68 23.08 -12.16
C ASP A 36 -2.46 21.56 -12.16
N LEU A 37 -2.51 20.94 -13.34
CA LEU A 37 -2.22 19.52 -13.49
C LEU A 37 -0.76 19.20 -13.14
N ALA A 38 0.19 20.01 -13.59
CA ALA A 38 1.60 19.81 -13.29
C ALA A 38 1.88 19.85 -11.78
N LEU A 39 1.31 20.83 -11.06
CA LEU A 39 1.43 20.94 -9.60
C LEU A 39 0.80 19.73 -8.90
N THR A 40 -0.40 19.33 -9.31
CA THR A 40 -1.09 18.17 -8.74
C THR A 40 -0.27 16.87 -8.94
N LEU A 41 0.40 16.72 -10.09
CA LEU A 41 1.30 15.59 -10.33
C LEU A 41 2.54 15.63 -9.42
N MET A 42 3.09 16.81 -9.15
CA MET A 42 4.20 16.96 -8.20
C MET A 42 3.77 16.58 -6.79
N ASP A 43 2.62 17.08 -6.33
CA ASP A 43 2.07 16.75 -5.01
C ASP A 43 1.83 15.25 -4.87
N ALA A 44 1.28 14.60 -5.90
CA ALA A 44 1.09 13.15 -5.91
C ALA A 44 2.41 12.38 -5.81
N LEU A 45 3.49 12.87 -6.46
CA LEU A 45 4.82 12.27 -6.36
C LEU A 45 5.47 12.48 -4.99
N ILE A 46 5.30 13.67 -4.39
CA ILE A 46 5.78 13.99 -3.04
C ILE A 46 5.07 13.10 -2.02
N HIS A 47 3.75 13.00 -2.10
CA HIS A 47 2.99 12.12 -1.22
C HIS A 47 3.43 10.66 -1.36
N LYS A 48 3.64 10.20 -2.61
CA LYS A 48 4.16 8.87 -2.87
C LYS A 48 5.53 8.66 -2.23
N SER A 49 6.47 9.60 -2.36
CA SER A 49 7.82 9.47 -1.80
C SER A 49 7.81 9.45 -0.28
N GLN A 50 6.98 10.27 0.37
CA GLN A 50 6.79 10.27 1.82
C GLN A 50 6.28 8.92 2.33
N CYS A 51 5.29 8.32 1.65
CA CYS A 51 4.84 6.96 1.98
C CYS A 51 5.97 5.93 1.90
N TYR A 52 6.88 6.04 0.93
CA TYR A 52 8.05 5.15 0.86
C TYR A 52 9.04 5.40 2.01
N CYS A 53 9.30 6.65 2.36
CA CYS A 53 10.15 7.01 3.50
C CYS A 53 9.57 6.46 4.82
N ASP A 54 8.26 6.60 5.02
CA ASP A 54 7.58 6.08 6.20
C ASP A 54 7.65 4.55 6.27
N LEU A 55 7.47 3.87 5.14
CA LEU A 55 7.64 2.42 5.05
C LEU A 55 9.08 1.99 5.37
N LEU A 56 10.09 2.70 4.85
CA LEU A 56 11.49 2.43 5.14
C LEU A 56 11.82 2.66 6.62
N GLN A 57 11.33 3.76 7.20
CA GLN A 57 11.53 4.07 8.62
C GLN A 57 10.86 3.02 9.51
N LEU A 58 9.67 2.55 9.12
CA LEU A 58 8.95 1.48 9.79
C LEU A 58 9.69 0.13 9.69
N LEU A 59 10.30 -0.18 8.54
CA LEU A 59 11.18 -1.34 8.35
C LEU A 59 12.44 -1.28 9.22
N ALA A 60 13.07 -0.10 9.31
CA ALA A 60 14.36 0.08 9.96
C ALA A 60 14.27 0.18 11.49
N THR A 61 13.19 0.75 12.03
CA THR A 61 13.14 1.18 13.45
C THR A 61 12.06 0.50 14.29
N GLN A 62 11.07 -0.15 13.66
CA GLN A 62 9.92 -0.67 14.39
C GLN A 62 10.01 -2.18 14.55
N SER A 63 9.68 -2.65 15.75
CA SER A 63 9.54 -4.09 15.97
C SER A 63 8.50 -4.67 15.01
N MET A 64 8.73 -5.91 14.56
CA MET A 64 7.86 -6.56 13.56
C MET A 64 6.38 -6.58 13.96
N ARG A 65 6.08 -6.60 15.28
CA ARG A 65 4.72 -6.44 15.83
C ARG A 65 4.08 -5.09 15.49
N VAL A 66 4.80 -3.99 15.68
CA VAL A 66 4.30 -2.65 15.36
C VAL A 66 4.09 -2.49 13.86
N ARG A 67 4.96 -3.11 13.05
CA ARG A 67 4.82 -3.10 11.59
C ARG A 67 3.50 -3.74 11.14
N LEU A 68 3.16 -4.91 11.69
CA LEU A 68 1.88 -5.57 11.41
C LEU A 68 0.68 -4.72 11.89
N ALA A 69 0.73 -4.18 13.10
CA ALA A 69 -0.36 -3.35 13.63
C ALA A 69 -0.63 -2.11 12.78
N ARG A 70 0.42 -1.41 12.34
CA ARG A 70 0.31 -0.25 11.45
C ARG A 70 -0.20 -0.62 10.06
N LEU A 71 0.25 -1.76 9.50
CA LEU A 71 -0.26 -2.26 8.23
C LEU A 71 -1.77 -2.52 8.30
N LEU A 72 -2.23 -3.23 9.34
CA LEU A 72 -3.67 -3.50 9.53
C LEU A 72 -4.47 -2.20 9.66
N LYS A 73 -3.96 -1.23 10.43
CA LYS A 73 -4.61 0.09 10.56
C LYS A 73 -4.72 0.81 9.22
N MET A 74 -3.64 0.81 8.42
CA MET A 74 -3.61 1.46 7.11
C MET A 74 -4.61 0.82 6.13
N LEU A 75 -4.72 -0.52 6.14
CA LEU A 75 -5.66 -1.25 5.30
C LEU A 75 -7.11 -0.94 5.72
N ALA A 76 -7.40 -0.98 7.02
CA ALA A 76 -8.72 -0.64 7.55
C ALA A 76 -9.15 0.81 7.26
N THR A 77 -8.21 1.76 7.21
CA THR A 77 -8.53 3.15 6.83
C THR A 77 -8.76 3.34 5.33
N ARG A 78 -8.38 2.39 4.48
CA ARG A 78 -8.42 2.54 3.02
C ARG A 78 -9.71 2.02 2.39
N GLU A 79 -10.35 1.01 2.96
CA GLU A 79 -11.52 0.34 2.36
C GLU A 79 -12.87 0.82 2.90
N ASP A 80 -12.93 1.94 3.64
CA ASP A 80 -14.12 2.44 4.40
C ASP A 80 -14.79 1.39 5.31
N SER A 81 -14.16 0.23 5.42
CA SER A 81 -14.56 -0.94 6.20
C SER A 81 -13.31 -1.48 6.87
N ALA A 82 -13.46 -1.91 8.12
CA ALA A 82 -12.37 -2.50 8.88
C ALA A 82 -12.09 -3.96 8.48
N ASP A 83 -12.67 -4.43 7.37
CA ASP A 83 -12.51 -5.79 6.90
C ASP A 83 -11.26 -5.89 6.03
N ILE A 84 -10.43 -6.89 6.29
CA ILE A 84 -9.13 -7.06 5.62
C ILE A 84 -9.10 -8.46 5.01
N SER A 85 -9.48 -8.54 3.74
CA SER A 85 -9.48 -9.78 2.95
C SER A 85 -8.10 -10.11 2.36
N LEU A 86 -7.07 -10.22 3.21
CA LEU A 86 -5.71 -10.61 2.80
C LEU A 86 -5.25 -11.89 3.51
N SER A 87 -4.61 -12.77 2.74
CA SER A 87 -4.00 -13.98 3.29
C SER A 87 -2.80 -13.65 4.19
N HIS A 88 -2.51 -14.53 5.15
CA HIS A 88 -1.33 -14.40 6.01
C HIS A 88 -0.01 -14.32 5.21
N THR A 89 0.05 -14.95 4.03
CA THR A 89 1.22 -14.89 3.15
C THR A 89 1.39 -13.50 2.52
N GLN A 90 0.29 -12.86 2.10
CA GLN A 90 0.31 -11.49 1.57
C GLN A 90 0.70 -10.48 2.67
N LEU A 91 0.15 -10.64 3.87
CA LEU A 91 0.57 -9.80 5.01
C LEU A 91 2.05 -9.98 5.32
N ALA A 92 2.54 -11.22 5.30
CA ALA A 92 3.95 -11.54 5.58
C ALA A 92 4.90 -10.90 4.56
N SER A 93 4.57 -10.94 3.26
CA SER A 93 5.40 -10.32 2.22
C SER A 93 5.44 -8.80 2.35
N MET A 94 4.31 -8.16 2.72
CA MET A 94 4.24 -6.71 2.95
C MET A 94 5.09 -6.25 4.14
N ILE A 95 5.18 -7.05 5.20
CA ILE A 95 5.99 -6.72 6.38
C ILE A 95 7.36 -7.42 6.41
N GLY A 96 7.79 -8.09 5.35
CA GLY A 96 9.08 -8.82 5.34
C GLY A 96 9.22 -9.82 6.48
N SER A 97 8.18 -10.63 6.71
CA SER A 97 8.10 -11.64 7.78
C SER A 97 7.72 -13.00 7.20
N THR A 98 7.55 -14.02 8.06
CA THR A 98 7.04 -15.34 7.68
C THR A 98 5.54 -15.44 7.95
N ARG A 99 4.85 -16.27 7.16
CA ARG A 99 3.41 -16.58 7.35
C ARG A 99 3.10 -17.06 8.78
N GLN A 100 3.98 -17.91 9.33
CA GLN A 100 3.85 -18.46 10.69
C GLN A 100 3.93 -17.35 11.75
N TRP A 101 4.87 -16.42 11.60
CA TRP A 101 5.01 -15.29 12.51
C TRP A 101 3.78 -14.36 12.47
N VAL A 102 3.23 -14.12 11.28
CA VAL A 102 1.98 -13.34 11.12
C VAL A 102 0.83 -14.06 11.82
N SER A 103 0.66 -15.36 11.58
CA SER A 103 -0.38 -16.17 12.23
C SER A 103 -0.32 -16.10 13.76
N LEU A 104 0.88 -16.27 14.32
CA LEU A 104 1.11 -16.20 15.77
C LEU A 104 0.80 -14.80 16.32
N THR A 105 1.21 -13.76 15.60
CA THR A 105 1.01 -12.37 16.05
C THR A 105 -0.45 -11.96 15.96
N LEU A 106 -1.17 -12.36 14.90
CA LEU A 106 -2.62 -12.14 14.80
C LEU A 106 -3.39 -12.87 15.89
N ALA A 107 -3.01 -14.11 16.24
CA ALA A 107 -3.60 -14.82 17.38
C ALA A 107 -3.40 -14.07 18.71
N ARG A 108 -2.25 -13.41 18.90
CA ARG A 108 -2.00 -12.56 20.07
C ARG A 108 -2.83 -11.27 20.06
N PHE A 109 -3.01 -10.64 18.90
CA PHE A 109 -3.87 -9.46 18.79
C PHE A 109 -5.33 -9.78 19.05
N GLU A 110 -5.80 -10.92 18.55
CA GLU A 110 -7.15 -11.44 18.80
C GLU A 110 -7.37 -11.77 20.28
N ALA A 111 -6.43 -12.48 20.92
CA ALA A 111 -6.49 -12.74 22.36
C ALA A 111 -6.46 -11.46 23.21
N GLY A 112 -5.85 -10.38 22.70
CA GLY A 112 -5.85 -9.05 23.31
C GLY A 112 -7.05 -8.17 22.95
N GLY A 113 -8.03 -8.68 22.19
CA GLY A 113 -9.22 -7.92 21.76
C GLY A 113 -8.95 -6.79 20.77
N LEU A 114 -7.76 -6.76 20.14
CA LEU A 114 -7.37 -5.70 19.20
C LEU A 114 -7.95 -5.92 17.79
N ILE A 115 -8.24 -7.17 17.45
CA ILE A 115 -8.83 -7.57 16.17
C ILE A 115 -9.82 -8.72 16.42
N VAL A 116 -10.72 -8.94 15.46
CA VAL A 116 -11.58 -10.12 15.40
C VAL A 116 -11.30 -10.80 14.06
N LYS A 117 -11.01 -12.10 14.06
CA LYS A 117 -10.92 -12.85 12.81
C LYS A 117 -12.31 -13.31 12.42
N GLN A 118 -12.70 -13.03 11.18
CA GLN A 118 -13.88 -13.66 10.58
C GLN A 118 -13.42 -14.91 9.84
N ALA A 119 -13.94 -16.07 10.26
CA ALA A 119 -13.78 -17.31 9.51
C ALA A 119 -14.76 -17.25 8.33
N HIS A 120 -14.24 -17.34 7.11
CA HIS A 120 -15.03 -17.47 5.91
C HIS A 120 -15.05 -18.93 5.45
#